data_AF-A0A1F8P3T6-F1
#
_entry.id   AF-A0A1F8P3T6-F1
#
_cell.length_a   1.000
_cell.length_b   1.000
_cell.length_c   1.000
_cell.angle_alpha   90.00
_cell.angle_beta   90.00
_cell.angle_gamma   90.00
#
_symmetry.space_group_name_H-M   'P 1'
#
loop_
_entity.id
_entity.type
_entity.pdbx_description
1 polymer ?
#
loop_
_entity_poly.entity_id
_entity_poly.type
_entity_poly.pdbx_seq_one_letter_code
_entity_poly.pdbx_strand_id
1 'polypeptide(L)'
;MHLLNVDVTYALSPQAKGKVERPYRWLQDRMVRTCVYEEIANIEDCRSVLRDEILRYNDHQIHSTTGEIPSIRFERALKSGNSLFRKFLLPKPYTSPQDVFCLREQRMVNGYHKISLFKYESKVPKVPLREYVDVHMARDTDMQVMHIRIWWNEKLVHSVSLPLQGFRVHF
;
A
#
# COMPACT_ATOMS: atom_id res chain seq x y z
N MET A 1 -1.01 8.68 -7.52
CA MET A 1 -2.19 7.79 -7.54
C MET A 1 -3.04 7.90 -8.81
N HIS A 2 -2.78 8.89 -9.68
CA HIS A 2 -3.51 9.11 -10.94
C HIS A 2 -3.59 7.87 -11.86
N LEU A 3 -2.58 6.98 -11.81
CA LEU A 3 -2.60 5.68 -12.51
C LEU A 3 -3.84 4.82 -12.21
N LEU A 4 -4.36 4.89 -10.99
CA LEU A 4 -5.58 4.18 -10.57
C LEU A 4 -6.84 5.03 -10.74
N ASN A 5 -6.74 6.16 -11.45
CA ASN A 5 -7.78 7.17 -11.56
C ASN A 5 -8.26 7.66 -10.19
N VAL A 6 -7.30 7.81 -9.26
CA VAL A 6 -7.52 8.33 -7.91
C VAL A 6 -6.85 9.70 -7.84
N ASP A 7 -7.68 10.72 -7.71
CA ASP A 7 -7.26 12.11 -7.56
C ASP A 7 -7.21 12.51 -6.09
N VAL A 8 -6.25 13.37 -5.76
CA VAL A 8 -6.10 13.90 -4.41
C VAL A 8 -6.97 15.15 -4.30
N THR A 9 -8.06 15.07 -3.55
CA THR A 9 -8.85 16.25 -3.18
C THR A 9 -8.42 16.68 -1.79
N TYR A 10 -7.79 17.85 -1.69
CA TYR A 10 -7.47 18.45 -0.40
C TYR A 10 -8.74 19.01 0.24
N ALA A 11 -8.97 18.72 1.52
CA ALA A 11 -10.08 19.29 2.26
C ALA A 11 -9.82 20.78 2.51
N LEU A 12 -10.46 21.65 1.73
CA LEU A 12 -10.39 23.11 1.87
C LEU A 12 -11.17 23.64 3.08
N SER A 13 -11.93 22.78 3.75
CA SER A 13 -12.66 23.09 4.97
C SER A 13 -12.69 21.88 5.92
N PRO A 14 -12.84 22.10 7.25
CA PRO A 14 -13.01 21.02 8.22
C PRO A 14 -14.17 20.06 7.88
N GLN A 15 -15.23 20.56 7.24
CA GLN A 15 -16.40 19.80 6.81
C GLN A 15 -16.09 18.86 5.64
N ALA A 16 -15.15 19.24 4.76
CA ALA A 16 -14.72 18.44 3.61
C ALA A 16 -13.81 17.25 3.98
N LYS A 17 -13.26 17.23 5.21
CA LYS A 17 -12.44 16.11 5.73
C LYS A 17 -13.28 14.85 6.02
N GLY A 18 -14.58 14.88 5.70
CA GLY A 18 -15.57 13.97 6.29
C GLY A 18 -15.77 14.31 7.77
N LYS A 19 -16.84 13.79 8.37
CA LYS A 19 -17.14 14.02 9.78
C LYS A 19 -16.11 13.29 10.67
N VAL A 20 -14.99 13.94 10.95
CA VAL A 20 -14.07 13.58 12.03
C VAL A 20 -14.77 14.04 13.31
N GLU A 21 -15.67 13.24 13.90
CA GLU A 21 -16.29 13.73 15.14
C GLU A 21 -15.21 13.96 16.19
N ARG A 22 -15.26 15.12 16.83
CA ARG A 22 -14.40 15.44 17.97
C ARG A 22 -14.61 14.44 19.13
N PRO A 23 -15.83 13.85 19.22
CA PRO A 23 -16.17 12.45 19.32
C PRO A 23 -15.00 11.48 19.27
N TYR A 24 -15.06 10.59 18.28
CA TYR A 24 -14.10 10.21 17.22
C TYR A 24 -12.57 10.19 17.45
N ARG A 25 -11.98 10.71 18.53
CA ARG A 25 -10.53 10.61 18.81
C ARG A 25 -10.01 9.15 18.98
N TRP A 26 -10.83 8.16 18.61
CA TRP A 26 -11.02 6.95 19.39
C TRP A 26 -10.05 5.84 19.07
N LEU A 27 -9.64 5.62 17.83
CA LEU A 27 -8.73 4.49 17.59
C LEU A 27 -7.29 4.85 17.98
N GLN A 28 -6.83 6.06 17.63
CA GLN A 28 -5.48 6.53 17.96
C GLN A 28 -5.31 6.80 19.46
N ASP A 29 -6.24 7.54 20.12
CA ASP A 29 -6.10 7.80 21.56
C ASP A 29 -6.33 6.54 22.39
N ARG A 30 -7.25 5.66 22.01
CA ARG A 30 -7.55 4.44 22.77
C ARG A 30 -6.42 3.43 22.63
N MET A 31 -5.85 3.24 21.44
CA MET A 31 -4.66 2.41 21.27
C MET A 31 -3.52 2.90 22.18
N VAL A 32 -3.21 4.20 22.17
CA VAL A 32 -2.15 4.75 23.03
C VAL A 32 -2.48 4.56 24.51
N ARG A 33 -3.71 4.83 24.94
CA ARG A 33 -4.12 4.68 26.35
C ARG A 33 -4.10 3.23 26.80
N THR A 34 -4.63 2.30 26.00
CA THR A 34 -4.60 0.87 26.31
C THR A 34 -3.16 0.39 26.43
N CYS A 35 -2.28 0.77 25.51
CA CYS A 35 -0.86 0.43 25.64
C CYS A 35 -0.22 1.02 26.91
N VAL A 36 -0.61 2.23 27.34
CA VAL A 36 -0.11 2.81 28.60
C VAL A 36 -0.65 2.07 29.83
N TYR A 37 -1.94 1.73 29.85
CA TYR A 37 -2.57 1.03 30.98
C TYR A 37 -2.09 -0.42 31.12
N GLU A 38 -1.80 -1.08 30.00
CA GLU A 38 -1.31 -2.46 29.95
C GLU A 38 0.23 -2.53 29.93
N GLU A 39 0.91 -1.39 30.10
CA GLU A 39 2.38 -1.26 30.10
C GLU A 39 3.07 -1.86 28.86
N ILE A 40 2.38 -1.80 27.70
CA ILE A 40 2.87 -2.33 26.43
C ILE A 40 3.90 -1.39 25.83
N ALA A 41 5.15 -1.86 25.73
CA ALA A 41 6.25 -1.15 25.09
C ALA A 41 6.64 -1.73 23.72
N ASN A 42 6.26 -2.97 23.41
CA ASN A 42 6.66 -3.66 22.18
C ASN A 42 5.65 -3.45 21.04
N ILE A 43 6.16 -3.44 19.80
CA ILE A 43 5.32 -3.30 18.61
C ILE A 43 4.47 -4.54 18.36
N GLU A 44 5.00 -5.75 18.62
CA GLU A 44 4.23 -6.99 18.47
C GLU A 44 2.97 -6.98 19.35
N ASP A 45 3.11 -6.58 20.61
CA ASP A 45 2.02 -6.53 21.58
C ASP A 45 1.04 -5.40 21.24
N CYS A 46 1.51 -4.25 20.77
CA CYS A 46 0.64 -3.17 20.29
C CYS A 46 -0.25 -3.60 19.10
N ARG A 47 0.19 -4.58 18.28
CA ARG A 47 -0.62 -5.10 17.17
C ARG A 47 -1.85 -5.88 17.65
N SER A 48 -1.83 -6.53 18.81
CA SER A 48 -3.03 -7.20 19.34
C SER A 48 -4.08 -6.16 19.74
N VAL A 49 -3.66 -5.14 20.50
CA VAL A 49 -4.50 -4.00 20.89
C VAL A 49 -5.15 -3.34 19.67
N LEU A 50 -4.37 -3.12 18.60
CA LEU A 50 -4.90 -2.58 17.35
C LEU A 50 -5.97 -3.47 16.71
N ARG A 51 -5.77 -4.79 16.69
CA ARG A 51 -6.75 -5.74 16.14
C ARG A 51 -8.05 -5.73 16.95
N ASP A 52 -7.93 -5.69 18.27
CA ASP A 52 -9.08 -5.67 19.17
C ASP A 52 -9.88 -4.37 19.01
N GLU A 53 -9.21 -3.23 18.87
CA GLU A 53 -9.90 -1.96 18.60
C GLU A 53 -10.56 -1.91 17.22
N ILE A 54 -9.93 -2.50 16.20
CA ILE A 54 -10.54 -2.63 14.86
C ILE A 54 -11.81 -3.47 14.93
N LEU A 55 -11.75 -4.63 15.59
CA LEU A 55 -12.89 -5.53 15.75
C LEU A 55 -14.01 -4.87 16.55
N ARG A 56 -13.67 -4.24 17.69
CA ARG A 56 -14.64 -3.49 18.50
C ARG A 56 -15.33 -2.39 17.69
N TYR A 57 -14.57 -1.59 16.95
CA TYR A 57 -15.10 -0.46 16.20
C TYR A 57 -15.96 -0.91 15.01
N ASN A 58 -15.51 -1.90 14.25
CA ASN A 58 -16.21 -2.33 13.04
C ASN A 58 -17.42 -3.24 13.32
N ASP A 59 -17.34 -4.12 14.33
CA ASP A 59 -18.28 -5.23 14.51
C ASP A 59 -19.15 -5.14 15.77
N HIS A 60 -18.79 -4.31 16.75
CA HIS A 60 -19.54 -4.19 18.00
C HIS A 60 -20.08 -2.79 18.26
N GLN A 61 -19.39 -1.76 17.79
CA GLN A 61 -19.73 -0.40 18.11
C GLN A 61 -20.93 0.10 17.28
N ILE A 62 -22.00 0.48 17.97
CA ILE A 62 -23.13 1.19 17.36
C ILE A 62 -22.73 2.67 17.21
N HIS A 63 -22.77 3.18 15.98
CA HIS A 63 -22.43 4.57 15.69
C HIS A 63 -23.61 5.49 16.01
N SER A 64 -23.40 6.53 16.81
CA SER A 64 -24.45 7.46 17.23
C SER A 64 -25.18 8.14 16.06
N THR A 65 -24.46 8.45 14.98
CA THR A 65 -25.05 9.12 13.80
C THR A 65 -25.94 8.19 12.98
N THR A 66 -25.59 6.91 12.86
CA THR A 66 -26.32 5.97 11.99
C THR A 66 -27.16 4.95 12.74
N GLY A 67 -26.99 4.82 14.06
CA GLY A 67 -27.68 3.81 14.88
C GLY A 67 -27.32 2.37 14.51
N GLU A 68 -26.27 2.17 13.72
CA GLU A 68 -25.91 0.88 13.12
C GLU A 68 -24.44 0.54 13.40
N ILE A 69 -24.14 -0.76 13.30
CA ILE A 69 -22.78 -1.30 13.35
C ILE A 69 -22.15 -1.19 11.94
N PRO A 70 -20.91 -0.71 11.79
CA PRO A 70 -20.28 -0.47 10.50
C PRO A 70 -20.25 -1.68 9.56
N SER A 71 -19.87 -2.87 10.04
CA SER A 71 -19.78 -4.07 9.21
C SER A 71 -21.15 -4.51 8.68
N ILE A 72 -22.18 -4.52 9.54
CA ILE A 72 -23.56 -4.83 9.15
C ILE A 72 -24.06 -3.83 8.09
N ARG A 73 -23.83 -2.53 8.30
CA ARG A 73 -24.22 -1.48 7.34
C ARG A 73 -23.50 -1.67 6.00
N PHE A 74 -22.21 -1.98 6.05
CA PHE A 74 -21.38 -2.22 4.87
C PHE A 74 -21.89 -3.43 4.06
N GLU A 75 -22.18 -4.55 4.72
CA GLU A 75 -22.75 -5.73 4.07
C GLU A 75 -24.12 -5.46 3.45
N ARG A 76 -24.99 -4.71 4.13
CA ARG A 76 -26.29 -4.29 3.58
C ARG A 76 -26.11 -3.47 2.31
N ALA A 77 -25.20 -2.50 2.32
CA ALA A 77 -24.90 -1.66 1.16
C ALA A 77 -24.38 -2.49 -0.03
N LEU A 78 -23.53 -3.49 0.22
CA LEU A 78 -23.07 -4.42 -0.82
C LEU A 78 -24.22 -5.27 -1.39
N LYS A 79 -25.06 -5.85 -0.53
CA LYS A 79 -26.21 -6.67 -0.94
C LYS A 79 -27.26 -5.87 -1.72
N SER A 80 -27.47 -4.61 -1.35
CA SER A 80 -28.43 -3.73 -2.01
C SER A 80 -27.87 -3.07 -3.28
N GLY A 81 -26.63 -3.36 -3.68
CA GLY A 81 -25.98 -2.71 -4.82
C GLY A 81 -25.64 -1.23 -4.60
N ASN A 82 -25.80 -0.72 -3.37
CA ASN A 82 -25.50 0.67 -3.01
C ASN A 82 -24.01 0.83 -2.69
N SER A 83 -23.16 0.50 -3.67
CA SER A 83 -21.71 0.65 -3.53
C SER A 83 -21.17 1.49 -4.68
N LEU A 84 -20.32 2.48 -4.35
CA LEU A 84 -19.55 3.25 -5.33
C LEU A 84 -18.22 2.56 -5.70
N PHE A 85 -18.04 1.29 -5.30
CA PHE A 85 -16.82 0.56 -5.59
C PHE A 85 -16.76 0.17 -7.06
N ARG A 86 -15.65 0.53 -7.70
CA ARG A 86 -15.30 0.03 -9.03
C ARG A 86 -14.55 -1.28 -8.88
N LYS A 87 -14.82 -2.25 -9.76
CA LYS A 87 -13.97 -3.45 -9.88
C LYS A 87 -12.53 -3.01 -10.12
N PHE A 88 -11.60 -3.56 -9.35
CA PHE A 88 -10.19 -3.31 -9.56
C PHE A 88 -9.77 -3.83 -10.94
N LEU A 89 -9.19 -2.95 -11.74
CA LEU A 89 -8.65 -3.27 -13.06
C LEU A 89 -7.20 -2.80 -13.09
N LEU A 90 -6.30 -3.67 -13.54
CA LEU A 90 -4.91 -3.29 -13.74
C LEU A 90 -4.84 -2.25 -14.85
N PRO A 91 -4.21 -1.09 -14.59
CA PRO A 91 -4.00 -0.10 -15.62
C PRO A 91 -2.99 -0.64 -16.63
N LYS A 92 -3.34 -0.55 -17.92
CA LYS A 92 -2.39 -0.85 -19.00
C LYS A 92 -1.20 0.12 -18.87
N PRO A 93 0.03 -0.32 -19.12
CA PRO A 93 0.43 -1.60 -19.71
C PRO A 93 0.73 -2.72 -18.69
N TYR A 94 0.46 -2.50 -17.41
CA TYR A 94 0.94 -3.38 -16.36
C TYR A 94 0.25 -4.74 -16.33
N THR A 95 1.02 -5.76 -15.96
CA THR A 95 0.57 -7.15 -15.96
C THR A 95 0.40 -7.71 -14.55
N SER A 96 0.89 -7.03 -13.52
CA SER A 96 0.78 -7.47 -12.12
C SER A 96 0.42 -6.31 -11.19
N PRO A 97 -0.33 -6.55 -10.09
CA PRO A 97 -0.52 -5.55 -9.03
C PRO A 97 0.81 -5.07 -8.43
N GLN A 98 1.85 -5.89 -8.48
CA GLN A 98 3.21 -5.54 -8.05
C GLN A 98 3.83 -4.43 -8.91
N ASP A 99 3.31 -4.16 -10.11
CA ASP A 99 3.75 -3.02 -10.93
C ASP A 99 3.08 -1.70 -10.52
N VAL A 100 1.99 -1.78 -9.76
CA VAL A 100 1.23 -0.63 -9.26
C VAL A 100 1.60 -0.33 -7.81
N PHE A 101 1.60 -1.35 -6.96
CA PHE A 101 1.86 -1.24 -5.52
C PHE A 101 3.31 -1.61 -5.21
N CYS A 102 4.23 -0.78 -5.71
CA CYS A 102 5.67 -0.95 -5.54
C CYS A 102 6.37 0.38 -5.31
N LEU A 103 7.61 0.28 -4.83
CA LEU A 103 8.56 1.38 -4.93
C LEU A 103 9.06 1.47 -6.37
N ARG A 104 9.17 2.69 -6.89
CA ARG A 104 9.62 2.96 -8.26
C ARG A 104 10.89 3.77 -8.23
N GLU A 105 11.85 3.39 -9.08
CA GLU A 105 13.08 4.14 -9.31
C GLU A 105 13.47 4.02 -10.79
N GLN A 106 14.18 5.01 -11.32
CA GLN A 106 14.73 4.95 -12.67
C GLN A 106 16.22 4.63 -12.64
N ARG A 107 16.66 3.75 -13.53
CA ARG A 107 18.07 3.38 -13.69
C ARG A 107 18.48 3.45 -15.16
N MET A 108 19.68 3.94 -15.42
CA MET A 108 20.23 3.97 -16.77
C MET A 108 20.96 2.66 -17.09
N VAL A 109 20.71 2.13 -18.28
CA VAL A 109 21.41 0.95 -18.80
C VAL A 109 22.85 1.32 -19.16
N ASN A 110 23.81 0.64 -18.55
CA ASN A 110 25.24 0.89 -18.81
C ASN A 110 25.70 0.28 -20.16
N GLY A 111 26.97 0.50 -20.50
CA GLY A 111 27.59 0.01 -21.75
C GLY A 111 27.61 -1.51 -21.93
N TYR A 112 27.27 -2.28 -20.89
CA TYR A 112 27.22 -3.73 -20.88
C TYR A 112 25.79 -4.29 -20.83
N HIS A 113 24.78 -3.48 -21.16
CA HIS A 113 23.36 -3.82 -21.02
C HIS A 113 22.99 -4.27 -19.59
N LYS A 114 23.53 -3.60 -18.57
CA LYS A 114 23.21 -3.87 -17.17
C LYS A 114 22.68 -2.62 -16.48
N ILE A 115 21.88 -2.85 -15.44
CA ILE A 115 21.58 -1.84 -14.43
C ILE A 115 22.14 -2.28 -13.08
N SER A 116 22.60 -1.31 -12.28
CA SER A 116 23.01 -1.52 -10.89
C SER A 116 21.90 -1.01 -9.96
N LEU A 117 21.46 -1.86 -9.04
CA LEU A 117 20.44 -1.56 -8.04
C LEU A 117 20.91 -2.10 -6.67
N PHE A 118 21.19 -1.21 -5.72
CA PHE A 118 21.89 -1.54 -4.48
C PHE A 118 23.20 -2.31 -4.76
N LYS A 119 23.35 -3.51 -4.18
CA LYS A 119 24.49 -4.41 -4.41
C LYS A 119 24.32 -5.36 -5.60
N TYR A 120 23.19 -5.29 -6.30
CA TYR A 120 22.83 -6.24 -7.35
C TYR A 120 22.98 -5.61 -8.73
N GLU A 121 23.53 -6.39 -9.66
CA GLU A 121 23.51 -6.06 -11.09
C GLU A 121 22.53 -6.97 -11.83
N SER A 122 21.70 -6.38 -12.67
CA SER A 122 20.75 -7.12 -13.51
C SER A 122 21.01 -6.82 -14.99
N LYS A 123 21.06 -7.86 -15.82
CA LYS A 123 21.18 -7.71 -17.28
C LYS A 123 19.82 -7.34 -17.87
N VAL A 124 19.81 -6.32 -18.74
CA VAL A 124 18.64 -5.82 -19.45
C VAL A 124 18.95 -5.75 -20.95
N PRO A 125 19.08 -6.91 -21.63
CA PRO A 125 19.59 -6.98 -23.00
C PRO A 125 18.62 -6.42 -24.05
N LYS A 126 17.34 -6.29 -23.72
CA LYS A 126 16.28 -5.85 -24.65
C LYS A 126 16.16 -4.32 -24.75
N VAL A 127 17.04 -3.59 -24.07
CA VAL A 127 17.01 -2.12 -23.99
C VAL A 127 18.32 -1.58 -24.54
N PRO A 128 18.30 -0.53 -25.39
CA PRO A 128 19.50 0.11 -25.89
C PRO A 128 20.41 0.64 -24.78
N LEU A 129 21.68 0.84 -25.11
CA LEU A 129 22.66 1.39 -24.18
C LEU A 129 22.30 2.84 -23.83
N ARG A 130 22.57 3.26 -22.58
CA ARG A 130 22.34 4.62 -22.05
C ARG A 130 20.88 5.07 -22.06
N GLU A 131 19.94 4.15 -22.18
CA GLU A 131 18.51 4.41 -21.99
C GLU A 131 18.12 4.24 -20.51
N TYR A 132 17.09 4.99 -20.10
CA TYR A 132 16.51 4.85 -18.76
C TYR A 132 15.42 3.78 -18.76
N VAL A 133 15.40 2.96 -17.72
CA VAL A 133 14.36 1.96 -17.46
C VAL A 133 13.70 2.23 -16.12
N ASP A 134 12.40 1.93 -16.04
CA ASP A 134 11.63 2.01 -14.81
C ASP A 134 11.77 0.69 -14.04
N VAL A 135 12.23 0.78 -12.79
CA VAL A 135 12.43 -0.36 -11.90
C VAL A 135 11.33 -0.35 -10.86
N HIS A 136 10.49 -1.38 -10.88
CA HIS A 136 9.43 -1.62 -9.92
C HIS A 136 9.89 -2.63 -8.88
N MET A 137 9.85 -2.26 -7.61
CA MET A 137 10.31 -3.05 -6.47
C MET A 137 9.14 -3.36 -5.53
N ALA A 138 8.68 -4.61 -5.52
CA ALA A 138 7.63 -5.09 -4.63
C ALA A 138 8.22 -6.07 -3.60
N ARG A 139 8.03 -5.76 -2.32
CA ARG A 139 8.51 -6.60 -1.22
C ARG A 139 7.52 -7.72 -0.93
N ASP A 140 8.03 -8.93 -0.78
CA ASP A 140 7.32 -10.07 -0.22
C ASP A 140 8.01 -10.48 1.08
N THR A 141 7.36 -10.17 2.21
CA THR A 141 7.90 -10.44 3.55
C THR A 141 7.76 -11.90 3.96
N ASP A 142 6.82 -12.64 3.36
CA ASP A 142 6.60 -14.04 3.73
C ASP A 142 7.65 -14.92 3.06
N MET A 143 7.96 -14.65 1.79
CA MET A 143 9.01 -15.32 1.04
C MET A 143 10.41 -14.73 1.25
N GLN A 144 10.53 -13.61 1.97
CA GLN A 144 11.79 -12.87 2.18
C GLN A 144 12.50 -12.49 0.86
N VAL A 145 11.72 -12.04 -0.14
CA VAL A 145 12.24 -11.62 -1.46
C VAL A 145 11.77 -10.22 -1.84
N MET A 146 12.58 -9.58 -2.69
CA MET A 146 12.22 -8.38 -3.43
C MET A 146 11.96 -8.79 -4.89
N HIS A 147 10.72 -8.65 -5.35
CA HIS A 147 10.38 -8.77 -6.75
C HIS A 147 10.77 -7.48 -7.47
N ILE A 148 11.68 -7.61 -8.44
CA ILE A 148 12.13 -6.52 -9.29
C ILE A 148 11.58 -6.75 -10.69
N ARG A 149 10.84 -5.77 -11.20
CA ARG A 149 10.23 -5.79 -12.53
C ARG A 149 10.69 -4.56 -13.28
N ILE A 150 11.38 -4.77 -14.40
CA ILE A 150 12.03 -3.71 -15.17
C ILE A 150 11.18 -3.46 -16.41
N TRP A 151 10.75 -2.21 -16.56
CA TRP A 151 9.91 -1.73 -17.63
C TRP A 151 10.66 -0.74 -18.52
N TRP A 152 10.43 -0.84 -19.82
CA TRP A 152 10.95 0.10 -20.81
C TRP A 152 9.94 0.20 -21.95
N ASN A 153 9.62 1.43 -22.38
CA ASN A 153 8.64 1.70 -23.44
C ASN A 153 7.35 0.88 -23.27
N GLU A 154 6.73 0.98 -22.09
CA GLU A 154 5.48 0.29 -21.74
C GLU A 154 5.53 -1.24 -21.83
N LYS A 155 6.72 -1.84 -21.87
CA LYS A 155 6.91 -3.29 -21.94
C LYS A 155 7.75 -3.78 -20.77
N LEU A 156 7.33 -4.89 -20.18
CA LEU A 156 8.14 -5.62 -19.23
C LEU A 156 9.31 -6.25 -19.98
N VAL A 157 10.52 -5.75 -19.74
CA VAL A 157 11.74 -6.21 -20.42
C VAL A 157 12.49 -7.27 -19.62
N HIS A 158 12.39 -7.22 -18.30
CA HIS A 158 13.02 -8.19 -17.41
C HIS A 158 12.30 -8.26 -16.05
N SER A 159 12.40 -9.41 -15.39
CA SER A 159 11.85 -9.63 -14.04
C SER A 159 12.74 -10.60 -13.29
N VAL A 160 13.05 -10.29 -12.04
CA VAL A 160 13.89 -11.10 -11.17
C VAL A 160 13.43 -10.99 -9.72
N SER A 161 13.52 -12.08 -8.96
CA SER A 161 13.30 -12.07 -7.52
C SER A 161 14.65 -12.19 -6.82
N LEU A 162 14.98 -11.24 -5.96
CA LEU A 162 16.25 -11.21 -5.23
C LEU A 162 16.00 -11.32 -3.72
N PRO A 163 16.93 -11.89 -2.94
CA PRO A 163 16.78 -11.96 -1.48
C PRO A 163 16.58 -10.57 -0.89
N LEU A 164 15.58 -10.43 -0.01
CA LEU A 164 15.25 -9.15 0.63
C LEU A 164 16.44 -8.58 1.43
N GLN A 165 17.31 -9.46 1.91
CA GLN A 165 18.57 -9.12 2.58
C GLN A 165 19.52 -8.36 1.64
N GLY A 166 19.59 -7.05 1.82
CA GLY A 166 20.45 -6.15 1.03
C GLY A 166 19.70 -4.97 0.41
N PHE A 167 18.37 -4.98 0.46
CA PHE A 167 17.55 -3.81 0.13
C PHE A 167 17.33 -2.98 1.39
N ARG A 168 18.24 -2.02 1.64
CA ARG A 168 18.04 -1.02 2.70
C ARG A 168 17.39 0.21 2.09
N VAL A 169 16.07 0.29 2.23
CA VAL A 169 15.34 1.54 2.06
C VAL A 169 15.29 2.15 3.45
N HIS A 170 15.85 3.35 3.64
CA HIS A 170 15.99 3.97 4.97
C HIS A 170 14.69 3.88 5.78
N PHE A 171 14.80 3.41 7.02
CA PHE A 171 13.86 3.65 8.12
C PHE A 171 14.69 4.12 9.31
#